data_AF-A0A2D4EP56-F1
#
_entry.id   AF-A0A2D4EP56-F1
#
_cell.length_a   1.000
_cell.length_b   1.000
_cell.length_c   1.000
_cell.angle_alpha   90.00
_cell.angle_beta   90.00
_cell.angle_gamma   90.00
#
_symmetry.space_group_name_H-M   'P 1'
#
loop_
_entity.id
_entity.type
_entity.pdbx_description
1 polymer ?
#
loop_
_entity_poly.entity_id
_entity_poly.type
_entity_poly.pdbx_seq_one_letter_code
_entity_poly.pdbx_strand_id
1 'polypeptide(L)'
;RRLLELGPKPEVAQQTRKILSACEKNPSDTHQLNYDMHNPFDICAASFRPIYRGKPVEKCPLSGACYSPEFRGQICRVTTVTEIGKDVIGLRISPLQFR
;
A
#
# COMPACT_ATOMS: atom_id res chain seq x y z
N ARG A 1 0.65 15.49 11.02
CA ARG A 1 -0.56 15.50 11.87
C ARG A 1 -1.00 14.08 12.25
N ARG A 2 -1.24 13.19 11.27
CA ARG A 2 -1.60 11.77 11.44
C ARG A 2 -0.87 11.00 12.56
N LEU A 3 0.44 11.20 12.78
CA LEU A 3 1.16 10.55 13.89
C LEU A 3 0.60 10.91 15.27
N LEU A 4 0.18 12.16 15.50
CA LEU A 4 -0.38 12.60 16.78
C LEU A 4 -1.77 12.01 17.03
N GLU A 5 -2.56 11.81 15.97
CA GLU A 5 -3.91 11.21 16.04
C GLU A 5 -3.87 9.73 16.47
N LEU A 6 -2.75 9.04 16.22
CA LEU A 6 -2.54 7.66 16.66
C LEU A 6 -2.18 7.52 18.16
N GLY A 7 -2.08 8.63 18.89
CA GLY A 7 -1.79 8.62 20.33
C GLY A 7 -0.40 8.05 20.69
N PRO A 8 0.70 8.61 20.19
CA PRO A 8 2.03 8.10 20.47
C PRO A 8 2.43 8.41 21.93
N LYS A 9 3.51 7.77 22.40
CA LYS A 9 4.08 8.02 23.74
C LYS A 9 4.36 9.53 23.95
N PRO A 10 4.28 10.05 25.20
CA PRO A 10 4.37 11.49 25.47
C PRO A 10 5.61 12.18 24.89
N GLU A 11 6.77 11.54 24.98
CA GLU A 11 8.04 12.05 24.43
C GLU A 11 7.96 12.25 22.91
N VAL A 12 7.46 11.25 22.19
CA VAL A 12 7.27 11.29 20.73
C VAL A 12 6.22 12.35 20.36
N ALA A 13 5.14 12.46 21.12
CA ALA A 13 4.12 13.47 20.89
C ALA A 13 4.67 14.90 21.04
N GLN A 14 5.46 15.16 22.09
CA GLN A 14 6.10 16.47 22.30
C GLN A 14 7.05 16.82 21.15
N GLN A 15 7.92 15.88 20.75
CA GLN A 15 8.82 16.07 19.62
C GLN A 15 8.05 16.34 18.32
N THR A 16 6.98 15.58 18.06
CA THR A 16 6.16 15.72 16.86
C THR A 16 5.45 17.08 16.81
N ARG A 17 4.93 17.59 17.94
CA ARG A 17 4.33 18.93 18.01
C ARG A 17 5.35 20.03 17.71
N LYS A 18 6.57 19.92 18.27
CA LYS A 18 7.66 20.87 18.01
C LYS A 18 8.01 20.94 16.52
N ILE A 19 8.11 19.78 15.85
CA ILE A 19 8.37 19.70 14.40
C ILE A 19 7.21 20.30 13.62
N LEU A 20 5.96 19.96 13.97
CA LEU A 20 4.78 20.50 13.29
C LEU A 20 4.72 22.04 13.35
N SER A 21 4.97 22.63 14.52
CA SER A 21 5.02 24.09 14.66
C SER A 21 6.14 24.75 13.85
N ALA A 22 7.23 24.03 13.56
CA ALA A 22 8.26 24.52 12.65
C ALA A 22 7.80 24.49 11.19
N CYS A 23 7.12 23.41 10.77
CA CYS A 23 6.53 23.31 9.42
C CYS A 23 5.45 24.38 9.17
N GLU A 24 4.64 24.71 10.19
CA GLU A 24 3.57 25.71 10.07
C GLU A 24 4.08 27.14 9.86
N LYS A 25 5.34 27.43 10.21
CA LYS A 25 5.98 28.73 9.93
C LYS A 25 6.31 28.92 8.45
N ASN A 26 6.51 27.83 7.72
CA ASN A 26 6.75 27.85 6.27
C ASN A 26 6.12 26.60 5.62
N PRO A 27 4.79 26.59 5.41
CA PRO A 27 4.07 25.43 4.90
C PRO A 27 4.19 25.33 3.37
N SER A 28 5.41 25.09 2.88
CA SER A 28 5.67 24.91 1.45
C SER A 28 6.50 23.66 1.19
N ASP A 29 6.12 22.94 0.13
CA ASP A 29 6.90 21.80 -0.38
C ASP A 29 7.83 22.29 -1.49
N THR A 30 9.14 22.07 -1.34
CA THR A 30 10.15 22.56 -2.31
C THR A 30 10.18 21.73 -3.60
N HIS A 31 9.80 20.45 -3.53
CA HIS A 31 9.91 19.52 -4.64
C HIS A 31 8.60 18.80 -4.89
N GLN A 32 8.27 18.61 -6.17
CA GLN A 32 7.18 17.72 -6.56
C GLN A 32 7.64 16.26 -6.42
N LEU A 33 6.92 15.49 -5.61
CA LEU A 33 7.14 14.06 -5.45
C LEU A 33 6.10 13.26 -6.26
N ASN A 34 6.45 12.03 -6.62
CA ASN A 34 5.49 11.06 -7.14
C ASN A 34 4.69 10.42 -6.00
N TYR A 35 3.95 11.24 -5.27
CA TYR A 35 3.11 10.86 -4.15
C TYR A 35 1.92 11.81 -4.03
N ASP A 36 0.72 11.24 -3.99
CA ASP A 36 -0.52 11.97 -3.76
C ASP A 36 -1.14 11.50 -2.44
N MET A 37 -1.26 12.42 -1.48
CA MET A 37 -1.83 12.13 -0.16
C MET A 37 -3.35 11.92 -0.19
N HIS A 38 -4.05 12.46 -1.18
CA HIS A 38 -5.51 12.45 -1.26
C HIS A 38 -6.06 11.37 -2.20
N ASN A 39 -5.21 10.76 -3.01
CA ASN A 39 -5.60 9.74 -3.98
C ASN A 39 -5.28 8.32 -3.48
N PRO A 40 -6.28 7.45 -3.29
CA PRO A 40 -6.05 6.06 -2.92
C PRO A 40 -5.17 5.31 -3.94
N PHE A 41 -4.21 4.55 -3.44
CA PHE A 41 -3.34 3.72 -4.25
C PHE A 41 -3.06 2.38 -3.58
N ASP A 42 -2.74 1.39 -4.40
CA ASP A 42 -2.12 0.13 -3.98
C ASP A 42 -0.60 0.22 -4.18
N ILE A 43 0.19 -0.46 -3.35
CA ILE A 43 1.64 -0.54 -3.54
C ILE A 43 1.95 -1.71 -4.47
N CYS A 44 2.72 -1.48 -5.53
CA CYS A 44 3.28 -2.58 -6.30
C CYS A 44 4.29 -3.35 -5.44
N ALA A 45 3.98 -4.61 -5.10
CA ALA A 45 4.81 -5.43 -4.22
C ALA A 45 6.12 -5.93 -4.84
N ALA A 46 6.45 -5.51 -6.06
CA ALA A 46 7.75 -5.77 -6.71
C ALA A 46 8.57 -4.49 -6.93
N SER A 47 7.96 -3.41 -7.43
CA SER A 47 8.68 -2.17 -7.77
C SER A 47 8.60 -1.09 -6.68
N PHE A 48 7.75 -1.28 -5.66
CA PHE A 48 7.49 -0.33 -4.58
C PHE A 48 6.99 1.05 -5.04
N ARG A 49 6.37 1.11 -6.22
CA ARG A 49 5.72 2.31 -6.77
C ARG A 49 4.21 2.30 -6.51
N PRO A 50 3.57 3.48 -6.39
CA PRO A 50 2.12 3.58 -6.22
C PRO A 50 1.38 3.18 -7.52
N ILE A 51 0.30 2.42 -7.37
CA ILE A 51 -0.68 2.11 -8.41
C ILE A 51 -1.98 2.81 -8.02
N TYR A 52 -2.23 3.99 -8.59
CA TYR A 52 -3.42 4.78 -8.28
C TYR A 52 -4.70 4.12 -8.78
N ARG A 53 -5.81 4.43 -8.10
CA ARG A 53 -7.14 3.91 -8.44
C ARG A 53 -7.49 4.14 -9.93
N GLY A 54 -8.01 3.11 -10.59
CA GLY A 54 -8.37 3.16 -12.01
C GLY A 54 -7.23 2.80 -12.98
N LYS A 55 -6.00 2.63 -12.49
CA LYS A 55 -4.91 2.05 -13.28
C LYS A 55 -4.98 0.51 -13.30
N PRO A 56 -4.47 -0.14 -14.36
CA PRO A 56 -4.45 -1.60 -14.43
C PRO A 56 -3.56 -2.17 -13.32
N VAL A 57 -4.07 -3.21 -12.66
CA VAL A 57 -3.42 -3.89 -11.54
C VAL A 57 -3.59 -5.40 -11.68
N GLU A 58 -2.50 -6.13 -11.49
CA GLU A 58 -2.51 -7.58 -11.39
C GLU A 58 -2.40 -7.97 -9.93
N LYS A 59 -3.14 -9.01 -9.50
CA LYS A 59 -3.19 -9.39 -8.09
C LYS A 59 -2.69 -10.81 -7.88
N CYS A 60 -2.06 -11.02 -6.73
CA CYS A 60 -1.82 -12.36 -6.22
C CYS A 60 -3.18 -13.02 -5.87
N PRO A 61 -3.49 -14.19 -6.43
CA PRO A 61 -4.79 -14.84 -6.23
C PRO A 61 -5.03 -15.31 -4.79
N LEU A 62 -4.00 -15.36 -3.95
CA LEU A 62 -4.08 -15.81 -2.55
C LEU A 62 -4.01 -14.66 -1.55
N SER A 63 -2.97 -13.82 -1.63
CA SER A 63 -2.74 -12.75 -0.64
C SER A 63 -3.43 -11.43 -0.99
N GLY A 64 -3.85 -11.25 -2.24
CA GLY A 64 -4.35 -9.97 -2.75
C GLY A 64 -3.26 -8.92 -2.99
N ALA A 65 -1.97 -9.25 -2.83
CA ALA A 65 -0.87 -8.35 -3.14
C ALA A 65 -0.97 -7.80 -4.57
N CYS A 66 -0.83 -6.48 -4.72
CA CYS A 66 -1.00 -5.76 -5.97
C CYS A 66 0.33 -5.61 -6.73
N TYR A 67 0.26 -5.69 -8.05
CA TYR A 67 1.40 -5.60 -8.95
C TYR A 67 1.06 -4.77 -10.18
N SER A 68 2.07 -4.10 -10.73
CA SER A 68 1.98 -3.53 -12.08
C SER A 68 1.82 -4.65 -13.12
N PRO A 69 1.16 -4.41 -14.27
CA PRO A 69 0.90 -5.45 -15.28
C PRO A 69 2.16 -6.16 -15.81
N GLU A 70 3.31 -5.50 -15.79
CA GLU A 70 4.62 -6.04 -16.18
C GLU A 70 5.05 -7.28 -15.38
N PHE A 71 4.47 -7.52 -14.19
CA PHE A 71 4.80 -8.68 -13.35
C PHE A 71 3.81 -9.85 -13.48
N ARG A 72 2.81 -9.76 -14.37
CA ARG A 72 1.86 -10.86 -14.61
C ARG A 72 2.61 -12.16 -14.98
N GLY A 73 2.16 -13.28 -14.43
CA GLY A 73 2.77 -14.59 -14.67
C GLY A 73 4.06 -14.86 -13.90
N GLN A 74 4.64 -13.87 -13.21
CA GLN A 74 5.80 -14.10 -12.34
C GLN A 74 5.38 -14.66 -10.97
N ILE A 75 6.36 -15.18 -10.22
CA ILE A 75 6.16 -15.58 -8.83
C ILE A 75 6.00 -14.34 -7.94
N CYS A 76 4.91 -14.33 -7.17
CA CYS A 76 4.59 -13.30 -6.18
C CYS A 76 5.68 -13.17 -5.12
N ARG A 77 6.14 -11.94 -4.87
CA ARG A 77 7.19 -11.62 -3.87
C ARG A 77 6.70 -11.71 -2.43
N VAL A 78 5.39 -11.56 -2.21
CA VAL A 78 4.77 -11.64 -0.89
C VAL A 78 4.59 -13.09 -0.45
N THR A 79 3.98 -13.92 -1.31
CA THR A 79 3.65 -15.31 -0.97
C THR A 79 4.75 -16.29 -1.34
N THR A 80 5.67 -15.90 -2.21
CA THR A 80 6.81 -16.70 -2.75
C THR A 80 6.44 -18.00 -3.47
N VAL A 81 5.15 -18.37 -3.53
CA VAL A 81 4.69 -19.66 -4.07
C VAL A 81 3.55 -19.56 -5.09
N THR A 82 3.00 -18.36 -5.33
CA THR A 82 1.85 -18.17 -6.24
C THR A 82 2.23 -17.38 -7.48
N GLU A 83 1.56 -17.67 -8.59
CA GLU A 83 1.66 -16.91 -9.84
C GLU A 83 0.77 -15.64 -9.81
N ILE A 84 1.34 -14.49 -10.19
CA ILE A 84 0.64 -13.19 -10.20
C ILE A 84 -0.35 -13.13 -11.37
N GLY A 85 -1.59 -12.70 -11.12
CA GLY A 85 -2.60 -12.50 -12.17
C GLY A 85 -3.20 -13.79 -12.71
N LYS A 86 -3.00 -14.92 -12.01
CA LYS A 86 -3.59 -16.21 -12.38
C LYS A 86 -5.06 -16.27 -11.97
N ASP A 87 -5.91 -16.70 -12.89
CA ASP A 87 -7.30 -17.00 -12.59
C ASP A 87 -7.40 -18.28 -11.75
N VAL A 88 -8.11 -18.19 -10.62
CA VAL A 88 -8.29 -19.30 -9.68
C VAL A 88 -9.74 -19.40 -9.22
N ILE A 89 -10.12 -20.57 -8.74
CA ILE A 89 -11.43 -20.81 -8.10
C ILE A 89 -11.56 -20.04 -6.76
N GLY A 90 -10.43 -19.65 -6.17
CA GLY A 90 -10.33 -18.98 -4.88
C GLY A 90 -10.11 -19.97 -3.73
N LEU A 91 -9.84 -19.44 -2.54
CA LEU A 91 -9.56 -20.23 -1.34
C LEU A 91 -10.73 -21.18 -1.00
N ARG A 92 -10.42 -22.45 -0.72
CA ARG A 92 -11.39 -23.48 -0.29
C ARG A 92 -10.89 -24.12 1.00
N ILE A 93 -11.59 -23.87 2.09
CA ILE A 93 -11.22 -24.27 3.46
C ILE A 93 -12.41 -24.79 4.28
N SER A 94 -13.60 -24.89 3.68
CA SER A 94 -14.81 -25.35 4.37
C SER A 94 -15.68 -26.23 3.47
N PRO A 95 -16.32 -27.29 4.01
CA PRO A 95 -17.31 -28.09 3.27
C PRO A 95 -18.44 -27.26 2.68
N LEU A 96 -18.80 -26.12 3.29
CA LEU A 96 -19.85 -25.21 2.82
C LEU A 96 -19.63 -24.68 1.39
N GLN A 97 -18.39 -24.74 0.90
CA GLN A 97 -18.00 -24.23 -0.41
C GLN A 97 -18.15 -25.27 -1.53
N PHE A 98 -18.60 -26.48 -1.19
CA PHE A 98 -18.87 -27.59 -2.10
C PHE A 98 -20.36 -27.93 -1.99
N ARG A 99 -21.19 -27.18 -2.71
CA ARG A 99 -22.61 -27.48 -2.90
C ARG A 99 -22.81 -28.13 -4.25
#